data_AF-A0A536YX89-F1
#
_entry.id   AF-A0A536YX89-F1
#
_cell.length_a   1.000
_cell.length_b   1.000
_cell.length_c   1.000
_cell.angle_alpha   90.00
_cell.angle_beta   90.00
_cell.angle_gamma   90.00
#
_symmetry.space_group_name_H-M   'P 1'
#
loop_
_entity.id
_entity.type
_entity.pdbx_description
1 polymer ?
#
loop_
_entity_poly.entity_id
_entity_poly.type
_entity_poly.pdbx_seq_one_letter_code
_entity_poly.pdbx_strand_id
1 'polypeptide(L)'
;MNPRQQAHFRKVLEALKVELSQDIDRTVHAMQDDATVFADPNDRASQESDIALELRNRDRERKLIKKIDETIARIDKDDYGYCENCGIEIGLKRLAAR
;
A
#
# COMPACT_ATOMS: atom_id res chain seq x y z
N MET A 1 -19.99 8.23 -12.16
CA MET A 1 -19.93 7.90 -10.72
C MET A 1 -20.59 9.00 -9.89
N ASN A 2 -21.36 8.72 -8.82
CA ASN A 2 -22.00 9.77 -8.02
C ASN A 2 -21.03 10.35 -6.96
N PRO A 3 -21.09 11.66 -6.63
CA PRO A 3 -20.30 12.27 -5.54
C PRO A 3 -20.29 11.50 -4.22
N ARG A 4 -21.42 10.88 -3.81
CA ARG A 4 -21.50 10.06 -2.59
C ARG A 4 -20.62 8.81 -2.67
N GLN A 5 -20.52 8.20 -3.85
CA GLN A 5 -19.69 7.02 -4.08
C GLN A 5 -18.21 7.39 -4.15
N GLN A 6 -17.87 8.50 -4.82
CA GLN A 6 -16.50 9.02 -4.84
C GLN A 6 -16.00 9.32 -3.42
N ALA A 7 -16.79 10.00 -2.60
CA ALA A 7 -16.46 10.28 -1.21
C ALA A 7 -16.25 8.99 -0.38
N HIS A 8 -17.04 7.95 -0.63
CA HIS A 8 -16.86 6.65 0.00
C HIS A 8 -15.52 6.01 -0.38
N PHE A 9 -15.20 5.89 -1.67
CA PHE A 9 -13.94 5.30 -2.13
C PHE A 9 -12.73 6.11 -1.68
N ARG A 10 -12.82 7.45 -1.70
CA ARG A 10 -11.79 8.33 -1.17
C ARG A 10 -11.47 8.03 0.29
N LYS A 11 -12.50 7.90 1.13
CA LYS A 11 -12.31 7.55 2.55
C LYS A 11 -11.69 6.17 2.75
N VAL A 12 -12.07 5.18 1.93
CA VAL A 12 -11.48 3.83 1.98
C VAL A 12 -10.00 3.87 1.59
N LEU A 13 -9.66 4.59 0.51
CA LEU A 13 -8.28 4.74 0.03
C LEU A 13 -7.41 5.50 1.03
N GLU A 14 -7.92 6.57 1.64
CA GLU A 14 -7.22 7.33 2.68
C GLU A 14 -6.96 6.46 3.93
N ALA A 15 -7.95 5.67 4.36
CA ALA A 15 -7.78 4.74 5.48
C ALA A 15 -6.71 3.68 5.17
N LEU A 16 -6.76 3.07 3.99
CA LEU A 16 -5.80 2.07 3.55
C LEU A 16 -4.38 2.65 3.47
N LYS A 17 -4.23 3.89 2.99
CA LYS A 17 -2.95 4.59 2.96
C LYS A 17 -2.37 4.77 4.36
N VAL A 18 -3.19 5.18 5.32
CA VAL A 18 -2.77 5.38 6.71
C VAL A 18 -2.34 4.05 7.34
N GLU A 19 -3.12 2.99 7.15
CA GLU A 19 -2.82 1.64 7.65
C GLU A 19 -1.47 1.14 7.09
N LEU A 20 -1.29 1.18 5.77
CA LEU A 20 -0.03 0.78 5.13
C LEU A 20 1.17 1.60 5.62
N SER A 21 0.99 2.91 5.81
CA SER A 21 2.08 3.77 6.30
C SER A 21 2.48 3.40 7.72
N GLN A 22 1.50 3.16 8.61
CA GLN A 22 1.75 2.73 9.98
C GLN A 22 2.43 1.36 10.05
N ASP A 23 2.04 0.42 9.19
CA ASP A 23 2.62 -0.91 9.16
C ASP A 23 4.06 -0.90 8.62
N ILE A 24 4.35 -0.04 7.63
CA ILE A 24 5.73 0.22 7.20
C ILE A 24 6.56 0.76 8.36
N ASP A 25 6.07 1.81 9.04
CA ASP A 25 6.81 2.46 10.13
C ASP A 25 7.09 1.48 11.29
N ARG A 26 6.08 0.70 11.71
CA ARG A 26 6.23 -0.34 12.74
C ARG A 26 7.27 -1.38 12.36
N THR A 27 7.20 -1.89 11.14
CA THR A 27 8.10 -2.94 10.66
C THR A 27 9.53 -2.43 10.55
N VAL A 28 9.73 -1.21 10.04
CA VAL A 28 11.07 -0.61 9.96
C VAL A 28 11.67 -0.42 11.34
N HIS A 29 10.87 0.00 12.34
CA HIS A 29 11.34 0.09 13.72
C HIS A 29 11.74 -1.28 14.29
N ALA A 30 10.90 -2.31 14.11
CA ALA A 30 11.23 -3.67 14.55
C ALA A 30 12.53 -4.19 13.92
N MET A 31 12.75 -3.93 12.62
CA MET A 31 13.97 -4.33 11.92
C MET A 31 15.23 -3.61 12.44
N GLN A 32 15.09 -2.37 12.90
CA GLN A 32 16.20 -1.61 13.50
C GLN A 32 16.63 -2.20 14.85
N ASP A 33 15.66 -2.62 15.66
CA ASP A 33 15.91 -3.25 16.95
C ASP A 33 16.56 -4.64 16.77
N ASP A 34 16.03 -5.44 15.84
CA ASP A 34 16.52 -6.80 15.57
C ASP A 34 17.96 -6.81 15.03
N ALA A 35 18.32 -5.86 14.16
CA ALA A 35 19.65 -5.80 13.52
C ALA A 35 20.84 -5.60 14.49
N THR A 36 20.58 -5.45 15.80
CA THR A 36 21.60 -5.23 16.83
C THR A 36 21.98 -6.48 17.61
N VAL A 37 21.29 -7.61 17.41
CA VAL A 37 21.47 -8.84 18.20
C VAL A 37 21.89 -10.02 17.31
N PHE A 38 23.15 -10.44 17.42
CA PHE A 38 23.65 -11.63 16.74
C PHE A 38 24.18 -12.64 17.77
N ALA A 39 23.61 -13.85 17.78
CA ALA A 39 24.07 -14.93 18.65
C ALA A 39 25.24 -15.71 18.03
N ASP A 40 25.16 -16.06 16.73
CA ASP A 40 26.25 -16.69 15.98
C ASP A 40 26.23 -16.34 14.46
N PRO A 41 27.22 -16.77 13.65
CA PRO A 41 27.27 -16.48 12.21
C PRO A 41 26.14 -17.08 11.36
N ASN A 42 25.56 -18.22 11.75
CA ASN A 42 24.41 -18.82 11.06
C ASN A 42 23.12 -18.06 11.39
N ASP A 43 22.96 -17.64 12.65
CA ASP A 43 21.86 -16.80 13.08
C ASP A 43 21.89 -15.46 12.36
N ARG A 44 23.07 -14.86 12.20
CA ARG A 44 23.26 -13.65 11.39
C ARG A 44 22.84 -13.85 9.94
N ALA A 45 23.25 -14.95 9.30
CA ALA A 45 22.89 -15.21 7.90
C ALA A 45 21.37 -15.37 7.70
N SER A 46 20.71 -16.00 8.69
CA SER A 46 19.24 -16.18 8.69
C SER A 46 18.54 -14.83 8.83
N GLN A 47 18.97 -14.02 9.81
CA GLN A 47 18.40 -12.70 10.07
C GLN A 47 18.60 -11.73 8.88
N GLU A 48 19.77 -11.70 8.26
CA GLU A 48 20.01 -10.88 7.07
C GLU A 48 19.08 -11.25 5.91
N SER A 49 18.78 -12.55 5.76
CA SER A 49 17.85 -13.05 4.74
C SER A 49 16.42 -12.59 5.01
N ASP A 50 15.98 -12.64 6.26
CA ASP A 50 14.65 -12.20 6.67
C ASP A 50 14.50 -10.67 6.51
N ILE A 51 15.50 -9.90 6.92
CA ILE A 51 15.56 -8.44 6.71
C ILE A 51 15.48 -8.11 5.22
N ALA A 52 16.23 -8.81 4.37
CA ALA A 52 16.22 -8.59 2.93
C ALA A 52 14.85 -8.90 2.30
N LEU A 53 14.16 -9.94 2.77
CA LEU A 53 12.79 -10.24 2.35
C LEU A 53 11.84 -9.12 2.79
N GLU A 54 11.96 -8.65 4.01
CA GLU A 54 11.04 -7.66 4.56
C GLU A 54 11.20 -6.29 3.89
N LEU A 55 12.44 -5.85 3.62
CA LEU A 55 12.70 -4.64 2.82
C LEU A 55 12.03 -4.69 1.45
N ARG A 56 12.02 -5.86 0.79
CA ARG A 56 11.33 -6.04 -0.50
C ARG A 56 9.81 -5.95 -0.37
N ASN A 57 9.24 -6.43 0.74
CA ASN A 57 7.81 -6.28 1.03
C ASN A 57 7.46 -4.80 1.24
N ARG A 58 8.24 -4.08 2.05
CA ARG A 58 8.05 -2.64 2.29
C ARG A 58 8.12 -1.83 1.00
N ASP A 59 9.05 -2.14 0.10
CA ASP A 59 9.14 -1.48 -1.21
C ASP A 59 7.88 -1.67 -2.07
N ARG A 60 7.23 -2.84 -1.97
CA ARG A 60 5.96 -3.10 -2.68
C ARG A 60 4.82 -2.28 -2.08
N GLU A 61 4.76 -2.17 -0.76
CA GLU A 61 3.75 -1.36 -0.08
C GLU A 61 3.93 0.13 -0.34
N ARG A 62 5.18 0.64 -0.38
CA ARG A 62 5.45 2.03 -0.80
C ARG A 62 4.95 2.30 -2.22
N LYS A 63 5.14 1.35 -3.15
CA LYS A 63 4.58 1.44 -4.50
C LYS A 63 3.05 1.37 -4.50
N LEU A 64 2.44 0.61 -3.60
CA LEU A 64 0.99 0.56 -3.43
C LEU A 64 0.45 1.90 -2.92
N ILE A 65 1.09 2.51 -1.92
CA ILE A 65 0.74 3.87 -1.43
C ILE A 65 0.78 4.88 -2.58
N LYS A 66 1.83 4.85 -3.42
CA LYS A 66 1.91 5.72 -4.60
C LYS A 66 0.73 5.53 -5.54
N LYS A 67 0.32 4.29 -5.79
CA LYS A 67 -0.88 3.99 -6.62
C LYS A 67 -2.17 4.48 -5.98
N ILE A 68 -2.28 4.41 -4.65
CA ILE A 68 -3.42 4.94 -3.91
C ILE A 68 -3.49 6.46 -4.11
N ASP A 69 -2.36 7.17 -3.98
CA ASP A 69 -2.28 8.61 -4.22
C ASP A 69 -2.67 8.99 -5.66
N GLU A 70 -2.18 8.24 -6.65
CA GLU A 70 -2.58 8.41 -8.06
C GLU A 70 -4.09 8.15 -8.27
N THR A 71 -4.68 7.26 -7.47
CA THR A 71 -6.11 6.93 -7.56
C THR A 71 -6.98 8.01 -6.90
N ILE A 72 -6.55 8.55 -5.75
CA ILE A 72 -7.18 9.71 -5.12
C ILE A 72 -7.11 10.92 -6.07
N ALA A 73 -5.98 11.16 -6.72
CA ALA A 73 -5.85 12.23 -7.71
C ALA A 73 -6.78 12.05 -8.92
N ARG A 74 -7.15 10.82 -9.28
CA ARG A 74 -8.16 10.54 -10.32
C ARG A 74 -9.58 10.79 -9.83
N ILE A 75 -9.87 10.53 -8.56
CA ILE A 75 -11.16 10.91 -7.95
C ILE A 75 -11.31 12.43 -8.01
N ASP A 76 -10.27 13.18 -7.72
CA ASP A 76 -10.29 14.65 -7.71
C ASP A 76 -10.47 15.28 -9.10
N LYS A 77 -10.15 14.53 -10.15
CA LYS A 77 -10.35 14.91 -11.55
C LYS A 77 -11.68 14.40 -12.13
N ASP A 78 -12.53 13.79 -11.32
CA ASP A 78 -13.77 13.13 -11.75
C ASP A 78 -13.58 11.99 -12.77
N ASP A 79 -12.37 11.45 -12.90
CA ASP A 79 -12.00 10.38 -13.84
C ASP A 79 -12.00 8.98 -13.19
N TYR A 80 -12.44 8.90 -11.92
CA TYR A 80 -12.47 7.64 -11.19
C TYR A 80 -13.73 6.81 -11.49
N GLY A 81 -13.51 5.51 -11.74
CA GLY A 81 -14.58 4.55 -12.02
C GLY A 81 -14.83 4.30 -13.50
N TYR A 82 -13.97 4.82 -14.38
CA TYR A 82 -14.00 4.57 -15.83
C TYR A 82 -12.77 3.78 -16.27
N CYS A 83 -12.92 2.95 -17.30
CA CYS A 83 -11.81 2.21 -17.88
C CYS A 83 -10.91 3.13 -18.70
N GLU A 84 -9.61 3.17 -18.39
CA GLU A 84 -8.65 4.04 -19.10
C GLU A 84 -8.55 3.77 -20.61
N ASN A 85 -8.85 2.55 -21.06
CA ASN A 85 -8.71 2.18 -22.48
C ASN A 85 -9.97 2.44 -23.32
N CYS A 86 -11.16 2.34 -22.72
CA CYS A 86 -12.42 2.40 -23.47
C CYS A 86 -13.46 3.37 -22.90
N GLY A 87 -13.18 4.02 -21.76
CA GLY A 87 -14.09 4.98 -21.11
C GLY A 87 -15.36 4.36 -20.51
N ILE A 88 -15.49 3.03 -20.50
CA ILE A 88 -16.67 2.34 -19.96
C ILE A 88 -16.63 2.37 -18.43
N GLU A 89 -17.80 2.58 -17.80
CA GLU A 89 -17.94 2.51 -16.35
C GLU A 89 -17.54 1.14 -15.79
N ILE A 90 -16.68 1.16 -14.78
CA ILE A 90 -16.28 -0.01 -14.02
C ILE A 90 -17.33 -0.27 -12.95
N GLY A 91 -17.88 -1.50 -12.93
CA GLY A 91 -18.88 -1.88 -11.94
C GLY A 91 -18.41 -1.70 -10.49
N LEU A 92 -19.28 -1.19 -9.63
CA LEU A 92 -19.00 -0.89 -8.21
C LEU A 92 -18.40 -2.06 -7.43
N LYS A 93 -18.90 -3.30 -7.66
CA LYS A 93 -18.38 -4.50 -6.99
C LYS A 93 -16.89 -4.75 -7.32
N ARG A 94 -16.46 -4.38 -8.53
CA ARG A 94 -15.06 -4.53 -8.96
C ARG A 94 -14.16 -3.46 -8.34
N LEU A 95 -14.68 -2.23 -8.19
CA LEU A 95 -13.96 -1.14 -7.52
C LEU A 95 -13.85 -1.36 -6.01
N ALA A 96 -14.80 -2.05 -5.38
CA ALA A 96 -14.76 -2.36 -3.95
C ALA A 96 -13.84 -3.53 -3.58
N ALA A 97 -13.46 -4.38 -4.55
CA ALA A 97 -12.68 -5.59 -4.30
C ALA A 97 -11.17 -5.43 -4.56
N ARG A 98 -10.73 -4.26 -5.03
CA ARG A 98 -9.36 -3.98 -5.46
C ARG A 98 -8.88 -2.67 -4.86
#